data_AF-A0A8C9P5D7-F1
#
_entry.id   AF-A0A8C9P5D7-F1
#
_cell.length_a   1.000
_cell.length_b   1.000
_cell.length_c   1.000
_cell.angle_alpha   90.00
_cell.angle_beta   90.00
_cell.angle_gamma   90.00
#
_symmetry.space_group_name_H-M   'P 1'
#
loop_
_entity.id
_entity.type
_entity.pdbx_description
1 polymer ?
#
loop_
_entity_poly.entity_id
_entity_poly.type
_entity_poly.pdbx_seq_one_letter_code
_entity_poly.pdbx_strand_id
1 'polypeptide(L)'
;MQHSNCSTTSCELLLCALRFLRDFPPAKSVTSTVCENLPQVPSEQQTLSVGPPLLQKEEYHTHLAVLYLEEVLQQRAAAGGQGSEPSETQTKLRRLLQKSDLYRVHFLIERIQGAGLPMESAILHGKLGEHGKALHILVHELGDFSAAEDYCLWSSEGQDAPCRRHLFHMLLAMYLHAGPAAHELTVAAVDLLNRHATEFDATQVLQLLPGSWSVQLLCPFLTGAMRDSIHARRTTQVAVGLARSENLIYTYNKMKLKGSAIWLSDQKLCQLCQNPFGEPVFVRYPNGGLVHTHCATNRHTTPSSPSPGTRT
;
A
#
# COMPACT_ATOMS: atom_id res chain seq x y z
N MET A 1 -1.91 -43.14 -26.57
CA MET A 1 -1.48 -42.19 -27.61
C MET A 1 -2.66 -41.37 -28.08
N GLN A 2 -2.94 -40.23 -27.45
CA GLN A 2 -3.76 -39.16 -28.01
C GLN A 2 -3.20 -37.85 -27.46
N HIS A 3 -2.46 -37.12 -28.30
CA HIS A 3 -2.01 -35.77 -28.03
C HIS A 3 -3.16 -34.81 -28.38
N SER A 4 -3.74 -34.19 -27.35
CA SER A 4 -4.72 -33.13 -27.51
C SER A 4 -3.98 -31.80 -27.70
N ASN A 5 -4.10 -31.24 -28.90
CA ASN A 5 -3.48 -29.99 -29.31
C ASN A 5 -3.96 -28.82 -28.44
N CYS A 6 -3.06 -28.28 -27.63
CA CYS A 6 -3.22 -27.04 -26.89
C CYS A 6 -3.30 -25.87 -27.88
N SER A 7 -4.39 -25.12 -27.83
CA SER A 7 -4.68 -23.95 -28.65
C SER A 7 -3.63 -22.85 -28.43
N THR A 8 -2.85 -22.58 -29.47
CA THR A 8 -1.76 -21.60 -29.58
C THR A 8 -2.19 -20.13 -29.35
N THR A 9 -3.48 -19.85 -29.15
CA THR A 9 -4.03 -18.51 -28.91
C THR A 9 -4.00 -18.08 -27.44
N SER A 10 -3.84 -19.01 -26.49
CA SER A 10 -3.79 -18.70 -25.06
C SER A 10 -2.39 -18.28 -24.57
N CYS A 11 -1.31 -18.76 -25.22
CA CYS A 11 0.06 -18.39 -24.87
C CYS A 11 0.48 -16.99 -25.34
N GLU A 12 -0.03 -16.52 -26.48
CA GLU A 12 0.28 -15.18 -27.02
C GLU A 12 -0.28 -14.04 -26.15
N LEU A 13 -1.44 -14.24 -25.51
CA LEU A 13 -2.03 -13.25 -24.60
C LEU A 13 -1.26 -13.15 -23.27
N LEU A 14 -0.72 -14.26 -22.78
CA LEU A 14 0.13 -14.30 -21.58
C LEU A 14 1.49 -13.64 -21.82
N LEU A 15 2.06 -13.83 -23.02
CA LEU A 15 3.31 -13.17 -23.43
C LEU A 15 3.14 -11.65 -23.63
N CYS A 16 1.99 -11.19 -24.12
CA CYS A 16 1.67 -9.76 -24.19
C CYS A 16 1.45 -9.13 -22.80
N ALA A 17 0.80 -9.83 -21.87
CA ALA A 17 0.62 -9.35 -20.50
C ALA A 17 1.96 -9.28 -19.73
N LEU A 18 2.86 -10.24 -19.93
CA LEU A 18 4.21 -10.24 -19.32
C LEU A 18 5.13 -9.18 -19.92
N ARG A 19 4.90 -8.73 -21.17
CA ARG A 19 5.65 -7.61 -21.77
C ARG A 19 5.23 -6.26 -21.20
N PHE A 20 3.95 -6.07 -20.88
CA PHE A 20 3.43 -4.82 -20.32
C PHE A 20 3.89 -4.54 -18.88
N LEU A 21 4.24 -5.59 -18.13
CA LEU A 21 4.81 -5.47 -16.77
C LEU A 21 6.32 -5.20 -16.76
N ARG A 22 7.00 -5.19 -17.92
CA ARG A 22 8.45 -4.99 -18.03
C ARG A 22 8.88 -3.54 -18.27
N ASP A 23 7.94 -2.64 -18.57
CA ASP A 23 8.20 -1.24 -18.93
C ASP A 23 7.87 -0.23 -17.80
N PHE A 24 7.54 -0.69 -16.59
CA PHE A 24 7.44 0.17 -15.41
C PHE A 24 8.78 0.18 -14.66
N PRO A 25 9.52 1.31 -14.61
CA PRO A 25 10.73 1.40 -13.82
C PRO A 25 10.38 1.38 -12.31
N PRO A 26 11.13 0.64 -11.47
CA PRO A 26 10.98 0.72 -10.03
C PRO A 26 11.41 2.09 -9.50
N ALA A 27 10.77 2.51 -8.41
CA ALA A 27 11.05 3.73 -7.67
C ALA A 27 12.54 3.85 -7.32
N LYS A 28 13.09 5.06 -7.49
CA LYS A 28 14.46 5.40 -7.12
C LYS A 28 14.60 5.36 -5.59
N SER A 29 15.22 4.32 -5.06
CA SER A 29 15.86 4.34 -3.73
C SER A 29 17.23 4.98 -3.86
N VAL A 30 17.44 6.12 -3.20
CA VAL A 30 18.76 6.74 -3.06
C VAL A 30 19.54 5.93 -2.03
N THR A 31 20.49 5.12 -2.49
CA THR A 31 21.53 4.51 -1.66
C THR A 31 22.80 5.35 -1.84
N SER A 32 23.33 5.94 -0.76
CA SER A 32 24.65 6.56 -0.78
C SER A 32 25.72 5.49 -0.59
N THR A 33 26.66 5.47 -1.54
CA THR A 33 27.86 4.63 -1.52
C THR A 33 28.96 5.37 -0.77
N VAL A 34 29.62 4.62 0.11
CA VAL A 34 30.87 4.93 0.82
C VAL A 34 32.04 5.00 -0.16
N CYS A 35 33.00 5.91 0.05
CA CYS A 35 34.45 5.76 -0.17
C CYS A 35 35.15 6.93 0.56
N GLU A 36 35.82 6.72 1.70
CA GLU A 36 37.21 6.27 1.89
C GLU A 36 38.30 7.35 1.67
N ASN A 37 38.99 7.62 2.80
CA ASN A 37 40.44 7.80 3.00
C ASN A 37 41.08 9.19 3.31
N LEU A 38 41.87 9.10 4.39
CA LEU A 38 42.68 9.97 5.29
C LEU A 38 43.74 10.92 4.63
N PRO A 39 44.44 11.86 5.34
CA PRO A 39 45.12 11.67 6.64
C PRO A 39 45.24 12.87 7.64
N GLN A 40 45.87 12.54 8.78
CA GLN A 40 46.01 13.17 10.10
C GLN A 40 46.86 14.46 10.19
N VAL A 41 46.72 15.22 11.31
CA VAL A 41 47.77 15.62 12.31
C VAL A 41 47.11 16.47 13.44
N PRO A 42 47.63 16.44 14.70
CA PRO A 42 46.85 16.69 15.92
C PRO A 42 47.12 18.05 16.57
N SER A 43 46.19 18.51 17.41
CA SER A 43 46.47 19.48 18.47
C SER A 43 45.51 19.28 19.64
N GLU A 44 46.13 18.98 20.78
CA GLU A 44 45.53 18.81 22.10
C GLU A 44 44.73 20.05 22.51
N GLN A 45 43.44 19.90 22.82
CA GLN A 45 42.79 20.70 23.87
C GLN A 45 41.72 19.85 24.57
N GLN A 46 41.89 19.72 25.89
CA GLN A 46 40.95 19.14 26.83
C GLN A 46 39.53 19.65 26.56
N THR A 47 38.63 18.76 26.19
CA THR A 47 37.18 19.03 26.19
C THR A 47 36.46 17.87 26.84
N LEU A 48 35.60 18.22 27.78
CA LEU A 48 34.77 17.32 28.59
C LEU A 48 34.08 16.27 27.71
N SER A 49 34.00 15.06 28.22
CA SER A 49 33.30 13.93 27.60
C SER A 49 31.80 14.20 27.48
N VAL A 50 31.40 14.90 26.43
CA VAL A 50 30.02 14.98 25.98
C VAL A 50 29.75 13.68 25.24
N GLY A 51 28.99 12.76 25.86
CA GLY A 51 28.53 11.54 25.19
C GLY A 51 27.80 11.86 23.88
N PRO A 52 27.74 10.92 22.91
CA PRO A 52 27.13 11.17 21.61
C PRO A 52 25.74 11.81 21.72
N PRO A 53 25.36 12.73 20.80
CA PRO A 53 24.17 13.59 20.91
C PRO A 53 22.83 12.84 21.02
N LEU A 54 22.82 11.52 20.75
CA LEU A 54 21.65 10.66 20.96
C LEU A 54 21.45 10.30 22.44
N LEU A 55 22.54 10.10 23.21
CA LEU A 55 22.46 9.76 24.64
C LEU A 55 21.91 10.93 25.45
N GLN A 56 22.32 12.16 25.15
CA GLN A 56 21.77 13.35 25.81
C GLN A 56 20.27 13.49 25.55
N LYS A 57 19.83 13.25 24.30
CA LYS A 57 18.41 13.28 23.95
C LYS A 57 17.63 12.20 24.70
N GLU A 58 18.15 10.99 24.81
CA GLU A 58 17.53 9.91 25.58
C GLU A 58 17.38 10.26 27.08
N GLU A 59 18.41 10.88 27.66
CA GLU A 59 18.40 11.34 29.06
C GLU A 59 17.35 12.41 29.30
N TYR A 60 17.21 13.41 28.41
CA TYR A 60 16.20 14.46 28.54
C TYR A 60 14.77 13.93 28.47
N HIS A 61 14.51 13.03 27.52
CA HIS A 61 13.18 12.44 27.34
C HIS A 61 12.81 11.49 28.49
N THR A 62 13.78 10.71 28.99
CA THR A 62 13.60 9.88 30.19
C THR A 62 13.34 10.76 31.41
N HIS A 63 14.12 11.83 31.61
CA HIS A 63 13.94 12.75 32.73
C HIS A 63 12.59 13.47 32.66
N LEU A 64 12.18 13.94 31.49
CA LEU A 64 10.87 14.56 31.28
C LEU A 64 9.71 13.59 31.58
N ALA A 65 9.83 12.33 31.16
CA ALA A 65 8.82 11.31 31.46
C ALA A 65 8.71 11.05 32.97
N VAL A 66 9.84 11.05 33.70
CA VAL A 66 9.86 10.92 35.17
C VAL A 66 9.21 12.12 35.85
N LEU A 67 9.51 13.35 35.42
CA LEU A 67 8.89 14.55 35.98
C LEU A 67 7.36 14.55 35.80
N TYR A 68 6.88 14.18 34.61
CA TYR A 68 5.44 14.05 34.39
C TYR A 68 4.83 12.92 35.22
N LEU A 69 5.53 11.80 35.39
CA LEU A 69 5.06 10.69 36.22
C LEU A 69 4.94 11.11 37.69
N GLU A 70 5.98 11.73 38.25
CA GLU A 70 6.00 12.19 39.65
C GLU A 70 4.88 13.20 39.91
N GLU A 71 4.67 14.15 39.00
CA GLU A 71 3.56 15.12 39.07
C GLU A 71 2.19 14.42 39.04
N VAL A 72 1.99 13.43 38.16
CA VAL A 72 0.73 12.67 38.09
C VAL A 72 0.49 11.89 39.39
N LEU A 73 1.52 11.29 39.98
CA LEU A 73 1.42 10.58 41.26
C LEU A 73 1.06 11.54 42.39
N GLN A 74 1.67 12.72 42.43
CA GLN A 74 1.41 13.73 43.44
C GLN A 74 -0.02 14.29 43.33
N GLN A 75 -0.49 14.56 42.10
CA GLN A 75 -1.87 14.98 41.86
C GLN A 75 -2.89 13.92 42.29
N ARG A 76 -2.59 12.64 42.06
CA ARG A 76 -3.47 11.53 42.47
C ARG A 76 -3.49 11.32 43.99
N ALA A 77 -2.34 11.48 44.65
CA ALA A 77 -2.26 11.46 46.11
C ALA A 77 -3.07 12.61 46.73
N ALA A 78 -3.05 13.79 46.12
CA ALA A 78 -3.82 14.96 46.56
C ALA A 78 -5.34 14.82 46.28
N ALA A 79 -5.73 14.18 45.18
CA ALA A 79 -7.13 14.06 44.75
C ALA A 79 -7.92 12.93 45.43
N GLY A 80 -7.34 12.18 46.37
CA GLY A 80 -8.06 11.16 47.16
C GLY A 80 -8.73 10.05 46.33
N GLY A 81 -8.29 9.82 45.08
CA GLY A 81 -8.79 8.75 44.22
C GLY A 81 -10.08 9.03 43.45
N GLN A 82 -10.66 10.24 43.50
CA GLN A 82 -11.91 10.55 42.79
C GLN A 82 -11.67 11.47 41.58
N GLY A 83 -11.30 10.85 40.46
CA GLY A 83 -11.30 11.47 39.14
C GLY A 83 -11.00 10.41 38.09
N SER A 84 -12.01 10.01 37.32
CA SER A 84 -11.83 9.15 36.13
C SER A 84 -11.11 9.89 35.01
N GLU A 85 -11.13 11.22 35.06
CA GLU A 85 -10.61 12.06 33.99
C GLU A 85 -9.09 12.20 34.06
N PRO A 86 -8.39 11.94 32.95
CA PRO A 86 -6.95 12.08 32.92
C PRO A 86 -6.58 13.55 33.08
N SER A 87 -5.72 13.83 34.06
CA SER A 87 -5.15 15.17 34.23
C SER A 87 -4.47 15.64 32.93
N GLU A 88 -4.38 16.95 32.73
CA GLU A 88 -3.65 17.52 31.60
C GLU A 88 -2.20 17.01 31.57
N THR A 89 -1.58 16.84 32.74
CA THR A 89 -0.23 16.26 32.89
C THR A 89 -0.19 14.80 32.48
N GLN A 90 -1.20 14.01 32.83
CA GLN A 90 -1.33 12.61 32.42
C GLN A 90 -1.48 12.49 30.89
N THR A 91 -2.26 13.37 30.27
CA THR A 91 -2.41 13.41 28.81
C THR A 91 -1.09 13.78 28.12
N LYS A 92 -0.34 14.74 28.69
CA LYS A 92 1.01 15.10 28.22
C LYS A 92 1.98 13.92 28.33
N LEU A 93 1.95 13.18 29.45
CA LEU A 93 2.73 11.96 29.65
C LEU A 93 2.40 10.91 28.59
N ARG A 94 1.11 10.55 28.41
CA ARG A 94 0.67 9.58 27.40
C ARG A 94 1.16 9.97 26.00
N ARG A 95 1.01 11.24 25.63
CA ARG A 95 1.47 11.75 24.33
C ARG A 95 2.98 11.64 24.15
N LEU A 96 3.75 11.94 25.19
CA LEU A 96 5.21 11.78 25.18
C LEU A 96 5.60 10.31 24.96
N LEU A 97 4.97 9.39 25.72
CA LEU A 97 5.23 7.96 25.64
C LEU A 97 4.86 7.37 24.28
N GLN A 98 3.79 7.83 23.65
CA GLN A 98 3.37 7.37 22.31
C GLN A 98 4.31 7.88 21.20
N LYS A 99 4.65 9.17 21.22
CA LYS A 99 5.37 9.83 20.12
C LYS A 99 6.88 9.70 20.16
N SER A 100 7.45 9.53 21.35
CA SER A 100 8.89 9.41 21.52
C SER A 100 9.29 7.95 21.68
N ASP A 101 10.45 7.60 21.12
CA ASP A 101 11.11 6.30 21.36
C ASP A 101 12.43 6.47 22.14
N LEU A 102 12.76 7.70 22.53
CA LEU A 102 14.04 8.06 23.13
C LEU A 102 13.96 8.05 24.65
N TYR A 103 13.51 6.95 25.27
CA TYR A 103 13.51 6.85 26.72
C TYR A 103 13.76 5.42 27.20
N ARG A 104 14.21 5.30 28.44
CA ARG A 104 14.46 3.99 29.07
C ARG A 104 13.15 3.33 29.50
N VAL A 105 12.57 2.54 28.61
CA VAL A 105 11.28 1.85 28.82
C VAL A 105 11.27 1.00 30.10
N HIS A 106 12.30 0.17 30.32
CA HIS A 106 12.39 -0.70 31.50
C HIS A 106 12.36 0.09 32.83
N PHE A 107 13.08 1.20 32.89
CA PHE A 107 13.12 2.06 34.07
C PHE A 107 11.76 2.69 34.38
N LEU A 108 11.02 3.11 33.35
CA LEU A 108 9.67 3.66 33.51
C LEU A 108 8.66 2.59 33.93
N ILE A 109 8.78 1.36 33.41
CA ILE A 109 7.92 0.24 33.81
C ILE A 109 8.08 -0.06 35.31
N GLU A 110 9.32 -0.18 35.81
CA GLU A 110 9.58 -0.42 37.24
C GLU A 110 9.02 0.69 38.13
N ARG A 111 9.08 1.94 37.67
CA ARG A 111 8.52 3.11 38.37
C ARG A 111 6.99 3.14 38.38
N ILE A 112 6.34 2.60 37.35
CA ILE A 112 4.87 2.58 37.21
C ILE A 112 4.24 1.35 37.87
N GLN A 113 5.01 0.29 38.11
CA GLN A 113 4.54 -0.87 38.86
C GLN A 113 4.01 -0.45 40.25
N GLY A 114 2.72 -0.68 40.50
CA GLY A 114 2.05 -0.30 41.75
C GLY A 114 1.47 1.13 41.78
N ALA A 115 1.71 1.95 40.76
CA ALA A 115 1.17 3.31 40.66
C ALA A 115 -0.33 3.39 40.27
N GLY A 116 -0.91 2.27 39.84
CA GLY A 116 -2.29 2.19 39.36
C GLY A 116 -2.53 2.93 38.03
N LEU A 117 -1.53 2.98 37.15
CA LEU A 117 -1.56 3.65 35.83
C LEU A 117 -1.55 2.61 34.70
N PRO A 118 -2.67 1.88 34.47
CA PRO A 118 -2.71 0.77 33.52
C PRO A 118 -2.56 1.23 32.06
N MET A 119 -3.08 2.41 31.70
CA MET A 119 -2.99 2.92 30.31
C MET A 119 -1.53 3.20 29.93
N GLU A 120 -0.79 3.90 30.79
CA GLU A 120 0.62 4.21 30.59
C GLU A 120 1.48 2.93 30.61
N SER A 121 1.15 1.98 31.50
CA SER A 121 1.79 0.66 31.51
C SER A 121 1.59 -0.09 30.19
N ALA A 122 0.38 -0.09 29.63
CA ALA A 122 0.09 -0.71 28.34
C ALA A 122 0.90 -0.09 27.19
N ILE A 123 1.02 1.25 27.16
CA ILE A 123 1.84 1.95 26.16
C ILE A 123 3.31 1.50 26.26
N LEU A 124 3.86 1.43 27.48
CA LEU A 124 5.25 1.01 27.70
C LEU A 124 5.49 -0.46 27.34
N HIS A 125 4.59 -1.37 27.69
CA HIS A 125 4.68 -2.77 27.25
C HIS A 125 4.62 -2.90 25.73
N GLY A 126 3.83 -2.04 25.06
CA GLY A 126 3.82 -1.97 23.60
C GLY A 126 5.15 -1.53 23.02
N LYS A 127 5.81 -0.54 23.62
CA LYS A 127 7.14 -0.07 23.19
C LYS A 127 8.24 -1.10 23.46
N LEU A 128 8.05 -1.99 24.43
CA LEU A 128 8.92 -3.14 24.68
C LEU A 128 8.70 -4.29 23.67
N GLY A 129 7.68 -4.20 22.81
CA GLY A 129 7.28 -5.28 21.88
C GLY A 129 6.41 -6.36 22.54
N GLU A 130 6.03 -6.20 23.81
CA GLU A 130 5.16 -7.12 24.54
C GLU A 130 3.68 -6.82 24.29
N HIS A 131 3.26 -6.87 23.01
CA HIS A 131 1.91 -6.49 22.58
C HIS A 131 0.80 -7.27 23.30
N GLY A 132 1.02 -8.56 23.59
CA GLY A 132 0.04 -9.39 24.30
C GLY A 132 -0.28 -8.88 25.70
N LYS A 133 0.75 -8.43 26.46
CA LYS A 133 0.53 -7.87 27.80
C LYS A 133 -0.14 -6.50 27.72
N ALA A 134 0.27 -5.67 26.77
CA ALA A 134 -0.33 -4.35 26.54
C ALA A 134 -1.83 -4.47 26.25
N LEU A 135 -2.21 -5.35 25.31
CA LEU A 135 -3.61 -5.62 25.00
C LEU A 135 -4.36 -6.22 26.19
N HIS A 136 -3.73 -7.10 26.97
CA HIS A 136 -4.35 -7.69 28.16
C HIS A 136 -4.73 -6.63 29.19
N ILE A 137 -3.83 -5.67 29.45
CA ILE A 137 -4.09 -4.54 30.35
C ILE A 137 -5.25 -3.69 29.84
N LEU A 138 -5.28 -3.37 28.54
CA LEU A 138 -6.35 -2.56 27.94
C LEU A 138 -7.73 -3.24 28.01
N VAL A 139 -7.77 -4.55 27.74
CA VAL A 139 -9.03 -5.30 27.65
C VAL A 139 -9.54 -5.76 29.02
N HIS A 140 -8.67 -6.29 29.88
CA HIS A 140 -9.10 -6.93 31.12
C HIS A 140 -8.96 -6.03 32.35
N GLU A 141 -7.96 -5.14 32.41
CA GLU A 141 -7.80 -4.23 33.56
C GLU A 141 -8.57 -2.93 33.36
N LEU A 142 -8.48 -2.34 32.17
CA LEU A 142 -9.17 -1.09 31.83
C LEU A 142 -10.60 -1.30 31.31
N GLY A 143 -10.86 -2.40 30.61
CA GLY A 143 -12.15 -2.65 29.96
C GLY A 143 -12.46 -1.66 28.83
N ASP A 144 -11.44 -0.99 28.28
CA ASP A 144 -11.61 0.01 27.22
C ASP A 144 -11.25 -0.59 25.86
N PHE A 145 -12.29 -1.06 25.15
CA PHE A 145 -12.16 -1.66 23.82
C PHE A 145 -11.74 -0.64 22.76
N SER A 146 -12.13 0.63 22.91
CA SER A 146 -11.74 1.69 21.97
C SER A 146 -10.25 1.95 22.08
N ALA A 147 -9.73 2.05 23.31
CA ALA A 147 -8.30 2.22 23.54
C ALA A 147 -7.46 1.04 23.01
N ALA A 148 -7.99 -0.19 23.04
CA ALA A 148 -7.35 -1.36 22.45
C ALA A 148 -7.30 -1.32 20.91
N GLU A 149 -8.36 -0.83 20.25
CA GLU A 149 -8.37 -0.58 18.81
C GLU A 149 -7.37 0.51 18.42
N ASP A 150 -7.42 1.65 19.12
CA ASP A 150 -6.47 2.75 18.94
C ASP A 150 -5.03 2.29 19.13
N TYR A 151 -4.80 1.38 20.08
CA TYR A 151 -3.51 0.73 20.27
C TYR A 151 -2.99 0.00 19.04
N CYS A 152 -3.84 -0.82 18.41
CA CYS A 152 -3.47 -1.54 17.20
C CYS A 152 -3.13 -0.57 16.06
N LEU A 153 -3.84 0.56 15.97
CA LEU A 153 -3.61 1.59 14.96
C LEU A 153 -2.29 2.34 15.18
N TRP A 154 -2.05 2.90 16.38
CA TRP A 154 -0.83 3.67 16.62
C TRP A 154 0.41 2.79 16.67
N SER A 155 0.32 1.56 17.21
CA SER A 155 1.46 0.66 17.29
C SER A 155 1.90 0.13 15.93
N SER A 156 1.01 0.15 14.93
CA SER A 156 1.31 -0.25 13.56
C SER A 156 1.59 0.92 12.62
N GLU A 157 1.58 2.15 13.12
CA GLU A 157 1.86 3.34 12.32
C GLU A 157 3.31 3.30 11.82
N GLY A 158 3.49 3.25 10.50
CA GLY A 158 4.81 3.11 9.87
C GLY A 158 5.37 1.68 9.80
N GLN A 159 4.61 0.68 10.23
CA GLN A 159 4.99 -0.74 10.11
C GLN A 159 4.35 -1.41 8.86
N ASP A 160 4.84 -2.61 8.54
CA ASP A 160 4.30 -3.42 7.46
C ASP A 160 2.87 -3.90 7.77
N ALA A 161 2.05 -4.00 6.72
CA ALA A 161 0.69 -4.54 6.78
C ALA A 161 0.55 -5.87 7.57
N PRO A 162 1.42 -6.91 7.41
CA PRO A 162 1.36 -8.13 8.21
C PRO A 162 1.46 -7.92 9.72
N CYS A 163 2.25 -6.94 10.18
CA CYS A 163 2.39 -6.66 11.61
C CYS A 163 1.08 -6.10 12.17
N ARG A 164 0.47 -5.14 11.45
CA ARG A 164 -0.86 -4.62 11.79
C ARG A 164 -1.90 -5.72 11.88
N ARG A 165 -1.98 -6.60 10.87
CA ARG A 165 -2.90 -7.74 10.88
C ARG A 165 -2.68 -8.63 12.09
N HIS A 166 -1.43 -8.92 12.45
CA HIS A 166 -1.10 -9.74 13.60
C HIS A 166 -1.63 -9.16 14.92
N LEU A 167 -1.50 -7.84 15.13
CA LEU A 167 -2.04 -7.15 16.32
C LEU A 167 -3.57 -7.29 16.41
N PHE A 168 -4.27 -7.05 15.30
CA PHE A 168 -5.73 -7.20 15.26
C PHE A 168 -6.18 -8.65 15.50
N HIS A 169 -5.45 -9.65 14.96
CA HIS A 169 -5.75 -11.06 15.24
C HIS A 169 -5.49 -11.41 16.71
N MET A 170 -4.45 -10.85 17.33
CA MET A 170 -4.16 -11.04 18.74
C MET A 170 -5.27 -10.46 19.63
N LEU A 171 -5.74 -9.24 19.31
CA LEU A 171 -6.86 -8.60 19.99
C LEU A 171 -8.15 -9.43 19.86
N LEU A 172 -8.47 -9.87 18.65
CA LEU A 172 -9.63 -10.73 18.39
C LEU A 172 -9.54 -12.05 19.18
N ALA A 173 -8.38 -12.70 19.17
CA ALA A 173 -8.18 -13.92 19.95
C ALA A 173 -8.45 -13.65 21.43
N MET A 174 -7.95 -12.55 22.00
CA MET A 174 -8.17 -12.20 23.39
C MET A 174 -9.67 -12.06 23.74
N TYR A 175 -10.46 -11.42 22.87
CA TYR A 175 -11.90 -11.31 23.06
C TYR A 175 -12.63 -12.67 22.99
N LEU A 176 -12.21 -13.55 22.09
CA LEU A 176 -12.85 -14.87 21.91
C LEU A 176 -12.49 -15.88 23.00
N HIS A 177 -11.30 -15.80 23.61
CA HIS A 177 -10.85 -16.73 24.64
C HIS A 177 -11.44 -16.48 26.04
N ALA A 178 -12.10 -15.34 26.27
CA ALA A 178 -12.69 -14.98 27.56
C ALA A 178 -13.93 -15.81 27.95
N GLY A 179 -14.39 -16.70 27.07
CA GLY A 179 -15.50 -17.62 27.32
C GLY A 179 -16.88 -17.01 27.08
N PRO A 180 -17.93 -17.84 26.97
CA PRO A 180 -19.28 -17.43 26.55
C PRO A 180 -20.04 -16.58 27.58
N ALA A 181 -19.52 -16.40 28.78
CA ALA A 181 -20.14 -15.59 29.84
C ALA A 181 -19.85 -14.09 29.71
N ALA A 182 -18.85 -13.70 28.92
CA ALA A 182 -18.48 -12.30 28.71
C ALA A 182 -19.20 -11.75 27.46
N HIS A 183 -20.49 -11.41 27.61
CA HIS A 183 -21.29 -10.86 26.51
C HIS A 183 -20.68 -9.57 25.93
N GLU A 184 -20.15 -8.70 26.79
CA GLU A 184 -19.45 -7.46 26.41
C GLU A 184 -18.29 -7.73 25.43
N LEU A 185 -17.48 -8.76 25.69
CA LEU A 185 -16.35 -9.13 24.82
C LEU A 185 -16.81 -9.76 23.50
N THR A 186 -17.95 -10.45 23.51
CA THR A 186 -18.56 -10.96 22.28
C THR A 186 -19.03 -9.80 21.39
N VAL A 187 -19.69 -8.79 21.97
CA VAL A 187 -20.11 -7.59 21.25
C VAL A 187 -18.90 -6.83 20.72
N ALA A 188 -17.87 -6.62 21.55
CA ALA A 188 -16.62 -5.98 21.14
C ALA A 188 -15.91 -6.74 20.00
N ALA A 189 -15.90 -8.07 20.03
CA ALA A 189 -15.34 -8.88 18.94
C ALA A 189 -16.10 -8.72 17.62
N VAL A 190 -17.43 -8.70 17.67
CA VAL A 190 -18.26 -8.48 16.47
C VAL A 190 -18.04 -7.07 15.92
N ASP A 191 -18.02 -6.06 16.79
CA ASP A 191 -17.76 -4.67 16.40
C ASP A 191 -16.37 -4.50 15.79
N LEU A 192 -15.35 -5.11 16.38
CA LEU A 192 -13.98 -5.12 15.87
C LEU A 192 -13.92 -5.69 14.44
N LEU A 193 -14.55 -6.85 14.21
CA LEU A 193 -14.62 -7.49 12.89
C LEU A 193 -15.32 -6.59 11.86
N ASN A 194 -16.42 -5.95 12.26
CA ASN A 194 -17.20 -5.11 11.35
C ASN A 194 -16.50 -3.80 11.00
N ARG A 195 -15.81 -3.17 11.95
CA ARG A 195 -15.10 -1.90 11.74
C ARG A 195 -13.82 -2.06 10.94
N HIS A 196 -13.05 -3.13 11.21
CA HIS A 196 -11.71 -3.34 10.64
C HIS A 196 -11.66 -4.57 9.73
N ALA A 197 -12.73 -4.83 8.97
CA ALA A 197 -12.86 -6.05 8.15
C ALA A 197 -11.70 -6.29 7.16
N THR A 198 -11.04 -5.23 6.69
CA THR A 198 -9.89 -5.28 5.76
C THR A 198 -8.57 -5.68 6.43
N GLU A 199 -8.49 -5.58 7.76
CA GLU A 199 -7.31 -5.94 8.55
C GLU A 199 -7.27 -7.44 8.88
N PHE A 200 -8.35 -8.16 8.61
CA PHE A 200 -8.47 -9.57 8.91
C PHE A 200 -8.29 -10.44 7.67
N ASP A 201 -7.65 -11.59 7.84
CA ASP A 201 -7.74 -12.67 6.87
C ASP A 201 -9.03 -13.45 7.17
N ALA A 202 -10.02 -13.31 6.30
CA ALA A 202 -11.32 -13.95 6.46
C ALA A 202 -11.20 -15.47 6.66
N THR A 203 -10.21 -16.12 6.03
CA THR A 203 -10.05 -17.58 6.16
C THR A 203 -9.56 -17.99 7.53
N GLN A 204 -8.63 -17.23 8.12
CA GLN A 204 -8.10 -17.48 9.46
C GLN A 204 -9.14 -17.13 10.52
N VAL A 205 -9.83 -15.99 10.38
CA VAL A 205 -10.89 -15.59 11.31
C VAL A 205 -11.99 -16.65 11.38
N LEU A 206 -12.45 -17.17 10.24
CA LEU A 206 -13.50 -18.20 10.21
C LEU A 206 -13.11 -19.50 10.95
N GLN A 207 -11.81 -19.80 11.08
CA GLN A 207 -11.33 -20.96 11.86
C GLN A 207 -11.28 -20.69 13.37
N LEU A 208 -11.13 -19.42 13.76
CA LEU A 208 -11.05 -19.00 15.16
C LEU A 208 -12.43 -18.75 15.78
N LEU A 209 -13.45 -18.50 14.96
CA LEU A 209 -14.77 -18.12 15.45
C LEU A 209 -15.51 -19.28 16.13
N PRO A 210 -16.25 -19.01 17.22
CA PRO A 210 -17.12 -20.01 17.84
C PRO A 210 -18.21 -20.49 16.89
N GLY A 211 -18.45 -21.81 16.85
CA GLY A 211 -19.53 -22.41 16.04
C GLY A 211 -20.94 -22.03 16.50
N SER A 212 -21.09 -21.34 17.63
CA SER A 212 -22.37 -20.80 18.13
C SER A 212 -22.83 -19.54 17.39
N TRP A 213 -21.95 -18.86 16.67
CA TRP A 213 -22.28 -17.61 15.98
C TRP A 213 -23.01 -17.89 14.67
N SER A 214 -24.06 -17.10 14.39
CA SER A 214 -24.82 -17.23 13.15
C SER A 214 -24.12 -16.55 11.98
N VAL A 215 -24.33 -17.07 10.77
CA VAL A 215 -23.80 -16.42 9.55
C VAL A 215 -24.35 -15.00 9.38
N GLN A 216 -25.60 -14.75 9.83
CA GLN A 216 -26.21 -13.42 9.76
C GLN A 216 -25.43 -12.38 10.56
N LEU A 217 -24.89 -12.75 11.73
CA LEU A 217 -24.04 -11.89 12.55
C LEU A 217 -22.74 -11.51 11.82
N LEU A 218 -22.19 -12.45 11.04
CA LEU A 218 -20.93 -12.29 10.32
C LEU A 218 -21.08 -11.65 8.93
N CYS A 219 -22.31 -11.50 8.42
CA CYS A 219 -22.56 -10.94 7.09
C CYS A 219 -21.89 -9.58 6.84
N PRO A 220 -21.93 -8.60 7.77
CA PRO A 220 -21.28 -7.30 7.54
C PRO A 220 -19.75 -7.44 7.43
N PHE A 221 -19.13 -8.20 8.33
CA PHE A 221 -17.71 -8.56 8.26
C PHE A 221 -17.34 -9.22 6.94
N LEU A 222 -18.04 -10.30 6.55
CA LEU A 222 -17.75 -11.04 5.30
C LEU A 222 -17.90 -10.16 4.06
N THR A 223 -18.91 -9.27 4.06
CA THR A 223 -19.11 -8.31 2.99
C THR A 223 -17.96 -7.30 2.94
N GLY A 224 -17.47 -6.83 4.09
CA GLY A 224 -16.32 -5.96 4.21
C GLY A 224 -15.03 -6.62 3.71
N ALA A 225 -14.71 -7.81 4.22
CA ALA A 225 -13.48 -8.54 3.89
C ALA A 225 -13.39 -8.92 2.41
N MET A 226 -14.52 -9.20 1.74
CA MET A 226 -14.54 -9.53 0.31
C MET A 226 -14.65 -8.30 -0.61
N ARG A 227 -14.97 -7.12 -0.08
CA ARG A 227 -15.28 -5.92 -0.87
C ARG A 227 -14.15 -5.56 -1.83
N ASP A 228 -12.92 -5.51 -1.33
CA ASP A 228 -11.76 -5.09 -2.11
C ASP A 228 -11.43 -6.10 -3.20
N SER A 229 -11.54 -7.40 -2.90
CA SER A 229 -11.34 -8.47 -3.88
C SER A 229 -12.40 -8.42 -4.99
N ILE A 230 -13.66 -8.20 -4.63
CA ILE A 230 -14.76 -8.06 -5.59
C ILE A 230 -14.58 -6.80 -6.44
N HIS A 231 -14.21 -5.69 -5.82
CA HIS A 231 -13.97 -4.42 -6.51
C HIS A 231 -12.81 -4.55 -7.49
N ALA A 232 -11.65 -5.06 -7.05
CA ALA A 232 -10.51 -5.33 -7.89
C ALA A 232 -10.88 -6.20 -9.09
N ARG A 233 -11.59 -7.31 -8.86
CA ARG A 233 -12.05 -8.20 -9.95
C ARG A 233 -12.91 -7.47 -10.96
N ARG A 234 -13.90 -6.69 -10.51
CA ARG A 234 -14.81 -5.94 -11.39
C ARG A 234 -14.07 -4.85 -12.18
N THR A 235 -13.21 -4.08 -11.51
CA THR A 235 -12.40 -3.04 -12.15
C THR A 235 -11.45 -3.62 -13.20
N THR A 236 -10.80 -4.75 -12.90
CA THR A 236 -9.97 -5.47 -13.88
C THR A 236 -10.79 -5.99 -15.05
N GLN A 237 -12.00 -6.52 -14.82
CA GLN A 237 -12.88 -6.97 -15.91
C GLN A 237 -13.27 -5.82 -16.85
N VAL A 238 -13.56 -4.65 -16.30
CA VAL A 238 -13.83 -3.43 -17.09
C VAL A 238 -12.60 -3.02 -17.90
N ALA A 239 -11.42 -2.94 -17.27
CA ALA A 239 -10.17 -2.58 -17.95
C ALA A 239 -9.85 -3.54 -19.10
N VAL A 240 -10.01 -4.85 -18.88
CA VAL A 240 -9.83 -5.88 -19.92
C VAL A 240 -10.86 -5.70 -21.04
N GLY A 241 -12.12 -5.40 -20.71
CA GLY A 241 -13.16 -5.12 -21.69
C GLY A 241 -12.83 -3.93 -22.59
N LEU A 242 -12.36 -2.82 -22.00
CA LEU A 242 -11.94 -1.62 -22.71
C LEU A 242 -10.74 -1.90 -23.63
N ALA A 243 -9.70 -2.55 -23.11
CA ALA A 243 -8.53 -2.92 -23.91
C ALA A 243 -8.87 -3.82 -25.10
N ARG A 244 -9.83 -4.76 -24.93
CA ARG A 244 -10.33 -5.60 -26.02
C ARG A 244 -11.05 -4.77 -27.09
N SER A 245 -11.89 -3.82 -26.68
CA SER A 245 -12.61 -2.92 -27.59
C SER A 245 -11.65 -2.05 -28.41
N GLU A 246 -10.68 -1.43 -27.75
CA GLU A 246 -9.66 -0.61 -28.43
C GLU A 246 -8.83 -1.42 -29.41
N ASN A 247 -8.41 -2.62 -29.03
CA ASN A 247 -7.69 -3.52 -29.92
C ASN A 247 -8.55 -3.91 -31.14
N LEU A 248 -9.86 -4.15 -30.94
CA LEU A 248 -10.77 -4.43 -32.06
C LEU A 248 -10.87 -3.24 -33.02
N ILE A 249 -11.00 -2.02 -32.50
CA ILE A 249 -11.04 -0.80 -33.32
C ILE A 249 -9.72 -0.62 -34.09
N TYR A 250 -8.59 -0.77 -33.39
CA TYR A 250 -7.26 -0.68 -34.00
C TYR A 250 -7.07 -1.72 -35.11
N THR A 251 -7.42 -2.98 -34.84
CA THR A 251 -7.31 -4.07 -35.82
C THR A 251 -8.21 -3.84 -37.03
N TYR A 252 -9.45 -3.39 -36.84
CA TYR A 252 -10.34 -2.99 -37.93
C TYR A 252 -9.75 -1.88 -38.78
N ASN A 253 -9.26 -0.80 -38.17
CA ASN A 253 -8.65 0.31 -38.89
C ASN A 253 -7.42 -0.13 -39.69
N LYS A 254 -6.58 -0.98 -39.09
CA LYS A 254 -5.43 -1.59 -39.77
C LYS A 254 -5.85 -2.45 -40.96
N MET A 255 -6.91 -3.25 -40.83
CA MET A 255 -7.47 -4.05 -41.92
C MET A 255 -8.05 -3.16 -43.03
N LYS A 256 -8.80 -2.10 -42.69
CA LYS A 256 -9.35 -1.15 -43.67
C LYS A 256 -8.25 -0.49 -44.50
N LEU A 257 -7.14 -0.08 -43.87
CA LEU A 257 -5.99 0.48 -44.58
C LEU A 257 -5.32 -0.55 -45.51
N LYS A 258 -5.16 -1.79 -45.04
CA LYS A 258 -4.55 -2.89 -45.83
C LYS A 258 -5.46 -3.44 -46.94
N GLY A 259 -6.77 -3.44 -46.74
CA GLY A 259 -7.76 -4.04 -47.64
C GLY A 259 -8.13 -3.19 -48.85
N SER A 260 -7.65 -1.95 -48.92
CA SER A 260 -7.81 -1.12 -50.12
C SER A 260 -6.83 -1.57 -51.21
N ALA A 261 -7.26 -2.52 -52.05
CA ALA A 261 -6.53 -2.89 -53.26
C ALA A 261 -6.49 -1.68 -54.22
N ILE A 262 -5.31 -1.41 -54.78
CA ILE A 262 -5.10 -0.26 -55.67
C ILE A 262 -4.69 -0.80 -57.02
N TRP A 263 -5.52 -0.48 -58.00
CA TRP A 263 -5.20 -0.73 -59.39
C TRP A 263 -4.27 0.36 -59.91
N LEU A 264 -3.09 -0.04 -60.37
CA LEU A 264 -2.17 0.80 -61.11
C LEU A 264 -2.58 0.71 -62.57
N SER A 265 -3.09 1.80 -63.14
CA SER A 265 -3.32 1.90 -64.58
C SER A 265 -2.17 2.64 -65.24
N ASP A 266 -1.93 2.41 -66.53
CA ASP A 266 -0.84 3.01 -67.30
C ASP A 266 -0.90 4.55 -67.37
N GLN A 267 -2.04 5.13 -66.99
CA GLN A 267 -2.28 6.57 -66.94
C GLN A 267 -1.93 7.21 -65.59
N LYS A 268 -1.64 6.41 -64.54
CA LYS A 268 -1.26 6.96 -63.23
C LYS A 268 0.20 7.38 -63.25
N LEU A 269 0.45 8.62 -62.85
CA LEU A 269 1.79 9.22 -62.79
C LEU A 269 2.23 9.40 -61.34
N CYS A 270 3.54 9.31 -61.10
CA CYS A 270 4.13 9.62 -59.80
C CYS A 270 3.88 11.09 -59.43
N GLN A 271 3.34 11.37 -58.25
CA GLN A 271 3.01 12.75 -57.85
C GLN A 271 4.23 13.67 -57.64
N LEU A 272 5.43 13.11 -57.54
CA LEU A 272 6.67 13.88 -57.34
C LEU A 272 7.43 14.16 -58.65
N CYS A 273 7.50 13.19 -59.56
CA CYS A 273 8.25 13.33 -60.82
C CYS A 273 7.37 13.34 -62.08
N GLN A 274 6.06 13.12 -61.94
CA GLN A 274 5.08 13.08 -63.02
C GLN A 274 5.36 12.05 -64.14
N ASN A 275 6.24 11.07 -63.89
CA ASN A 275 6.50 9.97 -64.82
C ASN A 275 5.58 8.76 -64.54
N PRO A 276 5.24 7.95 -65.57
CA PRO A 276 4.47 6.72 -65.41
C PRO A 276 5.25 5.66 -64.65
N PHE A 277 4.52 4.74 -64.01
CA PHE A 277 5.11 3.62 -63.28
C PHE A 277 5.46 2.47 -64.23
N GLY A 278 6.74 2.16 -64.39
CA GLY A 278 7.21 1.04 -65.24
C GLY A 278 7.20 -0.32 -64.53
N GLU A 279 7.22 -0.34 -63.20
CA GLU A 279 7.19 -1.54 -62.37
C GLU A 279 6.02 -1.47 -61.38
N PRO A 280 5.42 -2.62 -60.98
CA PRO A 280 4.30 -2.66 -60.04
C PRO A 280 4.73 -2.39 -58.58
N VAL A 281 5.85 -1.70 -58.36
CA VAL A 281 6.41 -1.38 -57.04
C VAL A 281 6.32 0.13 -56.83
N PHE A 282 5.51 0.54 -55.86
CA PHE A 282 5.25 1.95 -55.55
C PHE A 282 4.99 2.16 -54.06
N VAL A 283 5.13 3.39 -53.60
CA VAL A 283 4.82 3.81 -52.23
C VAL A 283 3.55 4.65 -52.24
N ARG A 284 2.66 4.36 -51.29
CA ARG A 284 1.44 5.15 -51.07
C ARG A 284 1.54 5.97 -49.79
N TYR A 285 1.29 7.26 -49.90
CA TYR A 285 1.14 8.13 -48.73
C TYR A 285 -0.28 8.06 -48.15
N PRO A 286 -0.47 8.40 -46.85
CA PRO A 286 -1.78 8.40 -46.19
C PRO A 286 -2.85 9.27 -46.89
N ASN A 287 -2.43 10.28 -47.67
CA ASN A 287 -3.30 11.16 -48.47
C ASN A 287 -3.80 10.53 -49.79
N GLY A 288 -3.44 9.27 -50.09
CA GLY A 288 -3.80 8.58 -51.33
C GLY A 288 -2.84 8.79 -52.50
N GLY A 289 -1.77 9.56 -52.30
CA GLY A 289 -0.75 9.82 -53.29
C GLY A 289 0.15 8.62 -53.60
N LEU A 290 0.44 8.39 -54.88
CA LEU A 290 1.34 7.34 -55.35
C LEU A 290 2.66 7.93 -55.83
N VAL A 291 3.77 7.37 -55.36
CA VAL A 291 5.12 7.76 -55.77
C VAL A 291 6.02 6.55 -56.01
N HIS A 292 7.07 6.71 -56.81
CA HIS A 292 8.12 5.70 -56.91
C HIS A 292 8.83 5.51 -55.57
N THR A 293 9.32 4.28 -55.32
CA THR A 293 10.14 3.94 -54.14
C THR A 293 11.33 4.89 -54.00
N HIS A 294 12.08 5.12 -55.08
CA HIS A 294 13.20 6.05 -55.11
C HIS A 294 12.77 7.52 -54.88
N CYS A 295 11.63 7.94 -55.41
CA CYS A 295 11.12 9.30 -55.18
C CYS A 295 10.71 9.53 -53.72
N ALA A 296 10.22 8.50 -53.02
CA ALA A 296 9.90 8.56 -51.60
C ALA A 296 11.15 8.68 -50.72
N THR A 297 12.25 8.01 -51.10
CA THR A 297 13.50 8.01 -50.32
C THR A 297 14.30 9.31 -50.48
N ASN A 298 14.16 10.00 -51.61
CA ASN A 298 15.07 11.09 -52.00
C ASN A 298 14.57 12.51 -51.65
N ARG A 299 13.35 12.69 -51.07
CA ARG A 299 12.81 14.03 -50.71
C ARG A 299 11.90 14.00 -49.46
N HIS A 300 12.06 15.00 -48.57
CA HIS A 300 11.23 15.21 -47.36
C HIS A 300 9.87 15.88 -47.62
N THR A 301 9.40 15.98 -48.86
CA THR A 301 8.18 16.71 -49.21
C THR A 301 7.00 15.75 -49.33
N THR A 302 5.98 15.92 -48.49
CA THR A 302 4.72 15.16 -48.60
C THR A 302 3.99 15.54 -49.90
N PRO A 303 3.52 14.59 -50.71
CA PRO A 303 2.73 14.91 -51.90
C PRO A 303 1.46 15.69 -51.51
N SER A 304 0.99 16.58 -52.39
CA SER A 304 -0.29 17.27 -52.23
C SER A 304 -1.47 16.30 -52.42
N SER A 305 -2.57 16.53 -51.71
CA SER A 305 -3.79 15.71 -51.82
C SER A 305 -4.30 15.71 -53.27
N PRO A 306 -4.69 14.55 -53.84
CA PRO A 306 -5.29 14.53 -55.17
C PRO A 306 -6.63 15.30 -55.13
N SER A 307 -6.83 16.21 -56.08
CA SER A 307 -8.14 16.82 -56.31
C SER A 307 -9.15 15.73 -56.73
N PRO A 308 -10.42 15.81 -56.31
CA PRO A 308 -11.44 14.85 -56.74
C PRO A 308 -11.70 15.08 -58.24
N GLY A 309 -11.03 14.29 -59.08
CA GLY A 309 -11.28 14.24 -60.51
C GLY A 309 -12.70 13.75 -60.78
N THR A 310 -13.42 14.48 -61.62
CA THR A 310 -14.81 14.27 -62.01
C THR A 310 -15.06 12.82 -62.42
N ARG A 311 -16.08 12.20 -61.81
CA ARG A 311 -16.65 10.91 -62.22
C ARG A 311 -17.27 11.08 -63.61
N THR A 312 -16.74 10.35 -64.60
CA THR A 312 -17.48 9.95 -65.80
C THR A 312 -17.56 8.44 -65.82
#